data_AF-A0A498NXB0-F1
#
_entry.id   AF-A0A498NXB0-F1
#
_cell.length_a   1.000
_cell.length_b   1.000
_cell.length_c   1.000
_cell.angle_alpha   90.00
_cell.angle_beta   90.00
_cell.angle_gamma   90.00
#
_symmetry.space_group_name_H-M   'P 1'
#
loop_
_entity.id
_entity.type
_entity.pdbx_description
1 polymer ?
#
loop_
_entity_poly.entity_id
_entity_poly.type
_entity_poly.pdbx_seq_one_letter_code
_entity_poly.pdbx_strand_id
1 'polypeptide(L)'
;MAALESLSPDQKAELLLDPSTGAIENVTVVKEVLSSILKSRDEEQLEKFFETFVEENITYITNAGVRDAILNLTLTALAPKFPLFQTSDYELWFQINLVVLLASFRPSVLVVIPANLTCDSYDAVLKGLENALAVLPSGIGVELKSSIGELRQSAPEGCTPPRPVGVCEETVVDEVRLCESVNRDGLGSQVPSSDRLCDFGISEYACSSVASSLSSGDLVTLLTCKQPNSTTGAEAWKLFFQKVAGVLEVALSAYSSTNLSDRQPEPHVLDAIGEVKVNNFSATQLTDVSFVAHWFQGRLRPFLPAASKDFLSCLSSKNFSCDTYQVVVQALSRQASLMEVGQQRLVFADFVLLFLSRDDLADPACLAKTTSSADWLEKNFGNFSVYATLEQLQTLNANFSSFESLTLLSPSQVAELTLSSGALNSTNQIDAVFDRLEDGDAFKNVEEFLTTLTAKPEASQ
;
A
#
# COMPACT_ATOMS: atom_id res chain seq x y z
N MET A 1 11.61 -45.81 0.23
CA MET A 1 12.93 -45.30 0.68
C MET A 1 14.11 -45.74 -0.21
N ALA A 2 14.45 -47.03 -0.37
CA ALA A 2 15.64 -47.42 -1.16
C ALA A 2 15.63 -46.96 -2.65
N ALA A 3 14.45 -46.87 -3.28
CA ALA A 3 14.30 -46.38 -4.66
C ALA A 3 14.37 -44.85 -4.79
N LEU A 4 14.08 -44.09 -3.72
CA LEU A 4 14.16 -42.62 -3.70
C LEU A 4 15.60 -42.14 -3.57
N GLU A 5 16.47 -42.90 -2.90
CA GLU A 5 17.89 -42.58 -2.73
C GLU A 5 18.68 -42.69 -4.04
N SER A 6 18.17 -43.43 -5.04
CA SER A 6 18.80 -43.57 -6.35
C SER A 6 18.39 -42.53 -7.39
N LEU A 7 17.40 -41.68 -7.10
CA LEU A 7 16.91 -40.66 -8.04
C LEU A 7 17.73 -39.37 -7.95
N SER A 8 17.94 -38.71 -9.09
CA SER A 8 18.48 -37.34 -9.14
C SER A 8 17.49 -36.32 -8.57
N PRO A 9 17.92 -35.09 -8.23
CA PRO A 9 17.03 -33.99 -7.87
C PRO A 9 15.90 -33.76 -8.89
N ASP A 10 16.24 -33.71 -10.17
CA ASP A 10 15.30 -33.44 -11.26
C ASP A 10 14.25 -34.56 -11.35
N GLN A 11 14.68 -35.83 -11.28
CA GLN A 11 13.77 -36.98 -11.26
C GLN A 11 12.85 -36.98 -10.03
N LYS A 12 13.29 -36.43 -8.91
CA LYS A 12 12.46 -36.25 -7.71
C LYS A 12 11.44 -35.13 -7.88
N ALA A 13 11.81 -34.04 -8.56
CA ALA A 13 10.88 -32.97 -8.92
C ALA A 13 9.82 -33.48 -9.91
N GLU A 14 10.24 -34.16 -10.98
CA GLU A 14 9.36 -34.81 -11.96
C GLU A 14 8.39 -35.79 -11.29
N LEU A 15 8.87 -36.61 -10.35
CA LEU A 15 8.03 -37.55 -9.60
C LEU A 15 6.92 -36.82 -8.83
N LEU A 16 7.23 -35.68 -8.21
CA LEU A 16 6.24 -34.90 -7.49
C LEU A 16 5.23 -34.28 -8.47
N LEU A 17 5.73 -33.69 -9.56
CA LEU A 17 4.91 -32.97 -10.54
C LEU A 17 4.07 -33.88 -11.44
N ASP A 18 4.43 -35.16 -11.60
CA ASP A 18 3.68 -36.12 -12.41
C ASP A 18 2.26 -36.33 -11.84
N PRO A 19 1.20 -35.88 -12.55
CA PRO A 19 -0.18 -36.00 -12.07
C PRO A 19 -0.64 -37.45 -11.87
N SER A 20 -0.02 -38.40 -12.57
CA SER A 20 -0.38 -39.82 -12.51
C SER A 20 0.01 -40.49 -11.19
N THR A 21 0.97 -39.91 -10.47
CA THR A 21 1.47 -40.44 -9.19
C THR A 21 0.65 -39.94 -8.00
N GLY A 22 -0.01 -38.79 -8.14
CA GLY A 22 -0.66 -38.08 -7.03
C GLY A 22 0.31 -37.64 -5.92
N ALA A 23 1.62 -37.61 -6.20
CA ALA A 23 2.64 -37.39 -5.18
C ALA A 23 2.59 -35.98 -4.58
N ILE A 24 2.37 -34.94 -5.41
CA ILE A 24 2.22 -33.54 -4.93
C ILE A 24 0.98 -33.31 -4.07
N GLU A 25 0.04 -34.26 -3.99
CA GLU A 25 -1.12 -34.18 -3.09
C GLU A 25 -0.87 -34.92 -1.76
N ASN A 26 0.25 -35.64 -1.64
CA ASN A 26 0.56 -36.46 -0.49
C ASN A 26 1.71 -35.89 0.35
N VAL A 27 1.36 -35.28 1.48
CA VAL A 27 2.30 -34.67 2.43
C VAL A 27 3.41 -35.63 2.87
N THR A 28 3.12 -36.93 3.02
CA THR A 28 4.10 -37.92 3.48
C THR A 28 5.15 -38.16 2.41
N VAL A 29 4.72 -38.35 1.15
CA VAL A 29 5.60 -38.57 0.00
C VAL A 29 6.49 -37.35 -0.22
N VAL A 30 5.90 -36.15 -0.22
CA VAL A 30 6.64 -34.88 -0.35
C VAL A 30 7.71 -34.73 0.73
N LYS A 31 7.36 -35.01 1.99
CA LYS A 31 8.34 -34.97 3.09
C LYS A 31 9.46 -35.97 2.91
N GLU A 32 9.17 -37.20 2.46
CA GLU A 32 10.21 -38.20 2.16
C GLU A 32 11.13 -37.76 1.02
N VAL A 33 10.55 -37.22 -0.06
CA VAL A 33 11.30 -36.71 -1.22
C VAL A 33 12.23 -35.57 -0.80
N LEU A 34 11.70 -34.50 -0.19
CA LEU A 34 12.52 -33.38 0.25
C LEU A 34 13.56 -33.79 1.30
N SER A 35 13.20 -34.62 2.27
CA SER A 35 14.16 -35.11 3.28
C SER A 35 15.30 -35.91 2.64
N SER A 36 15.04 -36.62 1.53
CA SER A 36 16.10 -37.33 0.80
C SER A 36 17.09 -36.38 0.11
N ILE A 37 16.62 -35.21 -0.35
CA ILE A 37 17.44 -34.16 -0.95
C ILE A 37 18.29 -33.50 0.13
N LEU A 38 17.65 -33.12 1.25
CA LEU A 38 18.29 -32.42 2.36
C LEU A 38 19.30 -33.27 3.15
N LYS A 39 19.26 -34.60 3.02
CA LYS A 39 20.26 -35.51 3.62
C LYS A 39 21.56 -35.59 2.81
N SER A 40 21.56 -35.11 1.57
CA SER A 40 22.75 -35.14 0.72
C SER A 40 23.85 -34.23 1.28
N ARG A 41 25.10 -34.58 1.01
CA ARG A 41 26.26 -33.72 1.30
C ARG A 41 26.50 -32.67 0.21
N ASP A 42 25.86 -32.84 -0.94
CA ASP A 42 25.92 -31.89 -2.05
C ASP A 42 24.88 -30.79 -1.82
N GLU A 43 25.39 -29.57 -1.58
CA GLU A 43 24.58 -28.40 -1.25
C GLU A 43 23.78 -27.84 -2.44
N GLU A 44 24.12 -28.24 -3.67
CA GLU A 44 23.44 -27.83 -4.91
C GLU A 44 22.18 -28.67 -5.20
N GLN A 45 21.99 -29.79 -4.48
CA GLN A 45 20.87 -30.71 -4.75
C GLN A 45 19.50 -30.05 -4.57
N LEU A 46 19.40 -29.14 -3.61
CA LEU A 46 18.16 -28.40 -3.37
C LEU A 46 17.86 -27.42 -4.51
N GLU A 47 18.88 -26.75 -5.01
CA GLU A 47 18.75 -25.79 -6.12
C GLU A 47 18.36 -26.50 -7.41
N LYS A 48 19.07 -27.58 -7.78
CA LYS A 48 18.75 -28.44 -8.94
C LYS A 48 17.32 -28.98 -8.89
N PHE A 49 16.87 -29.41 -7.70
CA PHE A 49 15.49 -29.80 -7.51
C PHE A 49 14.52 -28.65 -7.84
N PHE A 50 14.79 -27.45 -7.33
CA PHE A 50 13.92 -26.30 -7.54
C PHE A 50 13.92 -25.79 -8.99
N GLU A 51 15.04 -25.88 -9.71
CA GLU A 51 15.13 -25.56 -11.14
C GLU A 51 14.06 -26.34 -11.93
N THR A 52 13.98 -27.66 -11.74
CA THR A 52 12.94 -28.49 -12.38
C THR A 52 11.55 -28.30 -11.75
N PHE A 53 11.49 -28.08 -10.43
CA PHE A 53 10.21 -28.01 -9.71
C PHE A 53 9.35 -26.79 -10.09
N VAL A 54 9.98 -25.70 -10.57
CA VAL A 54 9.29 -24.44 -10.94
C VAL A 54 9.18 -24.21 -12.45
N GLU A 55 9.71 -25.11 -13.29
CA GLU A 55 9.59 -25.02 -14.75
C GLU A 55 8.16 -25.25 -15.25
N GLU A 56 7.34 -25.99 -14.48
CA GLU A 56 5.92 -26.15 -14.76
C GLU A 56 5.18 -24.85 -14.40
N ASN A 57 4.32 -24.36 -15.30
CA ASN A 57 3.62 -23.06 -15.24
C ASN A 57 2.50 -23.02 -14.16
N ILE A 58 2.82 -23.47 -12.96
CA ILE A 58 1.97 -23.55 -11.78
C ILE A 58 2.14 -22.25 -11.01
N THR A 59 1.03 -21.56 -10.75
CA THR A 59 1.06 -20.28 -10.00
C THR A 59 1.26 -20.50 -8.51
N TYR A 60 0.62 -21.53 -7.94
CA TYR A 60 0.81 -21.97 -6.56
C TYR A 60 0.31 -23.40 -6.37
N ILE A 61 0.84 -24.10 -5.37
CA ILE A 61 0.37 -25.44 -4.99
C ILE A 61 -0.95 -25.29 -4.23
N THR A 62 -2.04 -25.92 -4.68
CA THR A 62 -3.37 -25.77 -4.06
C THR A 62 -3.47 -26.43 -2.69
N ASN A 63 -2.85 -27.60 -2.51
CA ASN A 63 -2.83 -28.35 -1.26
C ASN A 63 -1.99 -27.62 -0.19
N ALA A 64 -2.66 -26.99 0.76
CA ALA A 64 -2.01 -26.20 1.80
C ALA A 64 -1.06 -27.04 2.68
N GLY A 65 -1.42 -28.29 3.01
CA GLY A 65 -0.57 -29.15 3.84
C GLY A 65 0.74 -29.53 3.15
N VAL A 66 0.70 -29.75 1.83
CA VAL A 66 1.89 -30.00 1.02
C VAL A 66 2.72 -28.73 0.89
N ARG A 67 2.08 -27.61 0.53
CA ARG A 67 2.74 -26.31 0.38
C ARG A 67 3.44 -25.87 1.67
N ASP A 68 2.79 -26.00 2.82
CA ASP A 68 3.34 -25.74 4.16
C ASP A 68 4.56 -26.64 4.43
N ALA A 69 4.48 -27.92 4.08
CA ALA A 69 5.57 -28.88 4.31
C ALA A 69 6.81 -28.58 3.44
N ILE A 70 6.61 -28.25 2.16
CA ILE A 70 7.71 -27.90 1.25
C ILE A 70 8.35 -26.60 1.71
N LEU A 71 7.56 -25.55 1.94
CA LEU A 71 8.06 -24.26 2.39
C LEU A 71 8.89 -24.37 3.67
N ASN A 72 8.38 -25.08 4.68
CA ASN A 72 9.06 -25.23 5.97
C ASN A 72 10.39 -26.00 5.84
N LEU A 73 10.40 -27.12 5.12
CA LEU A 73 11.62 -27.90 4.90
C LEU A 73 12.67 -27.10 4.12
N THR A 74 12.25 -26.39 3.08
CA THR A 74 13.14 -25.54 2.28
C THR A 74 13.70 -24.39 3.11
N LEU A 75 12.86 -23.63 3.83
CA LEU A 75 13.32 -22.52 4.66
C LEU A 75 14.21 -23.00 5.81
N THR A 76 13.95 -24.17 6.39
CA THR A 76 14.84 -24.77 7.40
C THR A 76 16.23 -25.05 6.82
N ALA A 77 16.31 -25.48 5.56
CA ALA A 77 17.58 -25.72 4.87
C ALA A 77 18.29 -24.43 4.44
N LEU A 78 17.54 -23.38 4.10
CA LEU A 78 18.07 -22.09 3.67
C LEU A 78 18.45 -21.17 4.83
N ALA A 79 17.79 -21.29 5.99
CA ALA A 79 18.03 -20.47 7.18
C ALA A 79 19.53 -20.30 7.53
N PRO A 80 20.36 -21.37 7.59
CA PRO A 80 21.79 -21.22 7.86
C PRO A 80 22.58 -20.57 6.72
N LYS A 81 22.04 -20.54 5.48
CA LYS A 81 22.68 -19.96 4.29
C LYS A 81 22.35 -18.48 4.10
N PHE A 82 21.23 -17.99 4.62
CA PHE A 82 20.81 -16.60 4.45
C PHE A 82 21.87 -15.55 4.85
N PRO A 83 22.67 -15.71 5.93
CA PRO A 83 23.75 -14.76 6.23
C PRO A 83 24.85 -14.67 5.17
N LEU A 84 24.94 -15.67 4.27
CA LEU A 84 25.94 -15.75 3.20
C LEU A 84 25.39 -15.30 1.84
N PHE A 85 24.07 -15.14 1.74
CA PHE A 85 23.41 -14.76 0.49
C PHE A 85 23.81 -13.36 0.05
N GLN A 86 24.04 -13.23 -1.25
CA GLN A 86 24.04 -11.96 -1.97
C GLN A 86 22.60 -11.62 -2.40
N THR A 87 22.38 -10.38 -2.87
CA THR A 87 21.08 -9.95 -3.37
C THR A 87 20.53 -10.87 -4.46
N SER A 88 21.37 -11.33 -5.40
CA SER A 88 20.97 -12.26 -6.46
C SER A 88 20.43 -13.59 -5.92
N ASP A 89 20.91 -14.05 -4.78
CA ASP A 89 20.43 -15.29 -4.16
C ASP A 89 19.04 -15.09 -3.57
N TYR A 90 18.78 -13.93 -2.94
CA TYR A 90 17.43 -13.57 -2.50
C TYR A 90 16.47 -13.41 -3.68
N GLU A 91 16.90 -12.82 -4.79
CA GLU A 91 16.09 -12.73 -6.01
C GLU A 91 15.74 -14.12 -6.56
N LEU A 92 16.74 -15.00 -6.72
CA LEU A 92 16.52 -16.38 -7.17
C LEU A 92 15.55 -17.12 -6.26
N TRP A 93 15.76 -17.08 -4.94
CA TRP A 93 14.94 -17.86 -4.02
C TRP A 93 13.52 -17.29 -3.85
N PHE A 94 13.37 -15.97 -3.63
CA PHE A 94 12.06 -15.40 -3.33
C PHE A 94 11.24 -15.02 -4.57
N GLN A 95 11.89 -14.76 -5.71
CA GLN A 95 11.21 -14.33 -6.94
C GLN A 95 11.09 -15.45 -7.99
N ILE A 96 11.81 -16.57 -7.82
CA ILE A 96 11.74 -17.71 -8.75
C ILE A 96 11.38 -18.99 -7.98
N ASN A 97 12.27 -19.50 -7.12
CA ASN A 97 12.14 -20.86 -6.57
C ASN A 97 10.97 -21.03 -5.57
N LEU A 98 10.71 -20.03 -4.72
CA LEU A 98 9.68 -20.12 -3.67
C LEU A 98 8.29 -19.67 -4.13
N VAL A 99 8.13 -19.09 -5.32
CA VAL A 99 6.89 -18.39 -5.74
C VAL A 99 5.65 -19.27 -5.56
N VAL A 100 5.73 -20.54 -5.97
CA VAL A 100 4.61 -21.49 -5.89
C VAL A 100 4.24 -21.90 -4.45
N LEU A 101 5.08 -21.53 -3.49
CA LEU A 101 4.96 -21.83 -2.06
C LEU A 101 4.57 -20.61 -1.22
N LEU A 102 4.75 -19.39 -1.74
CA LEU A 102 4.57 -18.14 -0.97
C LEU A 102 3.13 -17.91 -0.49
N ALA A 103 2.13 -18.60 -1.05
CA ALA A 103 0.77 -18.60 -0.51
C ALA A 103 0.66 -19.18 0.92
N SER A 104 1.68 -19.90 1.38
CA SER A 104 1.82 -20.40 2.76
C SER A 104 2.72 -19.53 3.64
N PHE A 105 3.25 -18.43 3.12
CA PHE A 105 4.10 -17.54 3.89
C PHE A 105 3.23 -16.77 4.91
N ARG A 106 3.46 -17.03 6.20
CA ARG A 106 2.72 -16.44 7.33
C ARG A 106 3.67 -15.64 8.21
N PRO A 107 3.18 -14.73 9.06
CA PRO A 107 3.98 -13.99 10.04
C PRO A 107 5.03 -14.83 10.78
N SER A 108 4.64 -16.02 11.25
CA SER A 108 5.52 -16.93 11.98
C SER A 108 6.75 -17.40 11.19
N VAL A 109 6.71 -17.31 9.85
CA VAL A 109 7.81 -17.70 8.96
C VAL A 109 8.86 -16.59 8.88
N LEU A 110 8.50 -15.33 9.13
CA LEU A 110 9.43 -14.19 9.04
C LEU A 110 10.64 -14.33 9.97
N VAL A 111 10.51 -15.08 11.07
CA VAL A 111 11.61 -15.34 12.01
C VAL A 111 12.82 -16.01 11.37
N VAL A 112 12.64 -16.71 10.24
CA VAL A 112 13.77 -17.33 9.53
C VAL A 112 14.51 -16.35 8.62
N ILE A 113 13.90 -15.19 8.30
CA ILE A 113 14.53 -14.15 7.48
C ILE A 113 15.47 -13.35 8.37
N PRO A 114 16.74 -13.13 7.99
CA PRO A 114 17.65 -12.32 8.79
C PRO A 114 17.12 -10.90 8.98
N ALA A 115 17.24 -10.38 10.20
CA ALA A 115 16.86 -8.99 10.49
C ALA A 115 17.85 -7.96 9.91
N ASN A 116 19.07 -8.38 9.57
CA ASN A 116 20.19 -7.52 9.17
C ASN A 116 20.49 -7.58 7.65
N LEU A 117 19.45 -7.70 6.81
CA LEU A 117 19.60 -7.67 5.36
C LEU A 117 20.10 -6.30 4.88
N THR A 118 20.84 -6.29 3.77
CA THR A 118 21.04 -5.06 2.99
C THR A 118 19.70 -4.60 2.41
N CYS A 119 19.58 -3.32 2.07
CA CYS A 119 18.33 -2.81 1.52
C CYS A 119 17.96 -3.48 0.19
N ASP A 120 18.93 -3.78 -0.66
CA ASP A 120 18.70 -4.50 -1.93
C ASP A 120 18.20 -5.94 -1.70
N SER A 121 18.78 -6.65 -0.72
CA SER A 121 18.32 -8.00 -0.37
C SER A 121 16.93 -7.99 0.29
N TYR A 122 16.66 -7.00 1.14
CA TYR A 122 15.34 -6.77 1.72
C TYR A 122 14.29 -6.41 0.63
N ASP A 123 14.66 -5.59 -0.35
CA ASP A 123 13.88 -5.31 -1.58
C ASP A 123 13.55 -6.60 -2.32
N ALA A 124 14.56 -7.43 -2.56
CA ALA A 124 14.41 -8.66 -3.32
C ALA A 124 13.42 -9.63 -2.67
N VAL A 125 13.44 -9.73 -1.33
CA VAL A 125 12.47 -10.51 -0.55
C VAL A 125 11.07 -9.91 -0.67
N LEU A 126 10.91 -8.61 -0.38
CA LEU A 126 9.61 -7.93 -0.45
C LEU A 126 8.97 -8.06 -1.83
N LYS A 127 9.73 -7.82 -2.90
CA LYS A 127 9.28 -7.92 -4.29
C LYS A 127 8.79 -9.33 -4.61
N GLY A 128 9.47 -10.38 -4.15
CA GLY A 128 9.02 -11.77 -4.31
C GLY A 128 7.67 -12.03 -3.65
N LEU A 129 7.50 -11.58 -2.40
CA LEU A 129 6.23 -11.71 -1.67
C LEU A 129 5.09 -10.92 -2.33
N GLU A 130 5.35 -9.71 -2.79
CA GLU A 130 4.36 -8.85 -3.48
C GLU A 130 3.94 -9.43 -4.83
N ASN A 131 4.89 -9.90 -5.64
CA ASN A 131 4.62 -10.55 -6.92
C ASN A 131 3.75 -11.80 -6.73
N ALA A 132 4.06 -12.62 -5.73
CA ALA A 132 3.24 -13.79 -5.40
C ALA A 132 1.83 -13.36 -4.95
N LEU A 133 1.70 -12.32 -4.12
CA LEU A 133 0.39 -11.82 -3.69
C LEU A 133 -0.48 -11.35 -4.87
N ALA A 134 0.13 -10.70 -5.87
CA ALA A 134 -0.58 -10.15 -7.02
C ALA A 134 -1.25 -11.22 -7.90
N VAL A 135 -0.72 -12.44 -7.93
CA VAL A 135 -1.22 -13.54 -8.77
C VAL A 135 -2.11 -14.54 -8.00
N LEU A 136 -2.20 -14.40 -6.67
CA LEU A 136 -3.00 -15.32 -5.84
C LEU A 136 -4.51 -15.01 -5.91
N PRO A 137 -5.37 -16.05 -5.88
CA PRO A 137 -6.82 -15.85 -5.80
C PRO A 137 -7.26 -15.13 -4.52
N SER A 138 -8.38 -14.40 -4.61
CA SER A 138 -8.98 -13.68 -3.47
C SER A 138 -9.25 -14.62 -2.29
N GLY A 139 -8.69 -14.31 -1.12
CA GLY A 139 -8.84 -15.08 0.12
C GLY A 139 -7.69 -16.02 0.46
N ILE A 140 -6.84 -16.40 -0.50
CA ILE A 140 -5.65 -17.23 -0.24
C ILE A 140 -4.47 -16.40 0.27
N GLY A 141 -4.30 -15.18 -0.26
CA GLY A 141 -3.17 -14.29 0.07
C GLY A 141 -3.27 -13.53 1.40
N VAL A 142 -4.21 -13.84 2.28
CA VAL A 142 -4.44 -13.06 3.52
C VAL A 142 -3.22 -13.09 4.45
N GLU A 143 -2.69 -14.28 4.70
CA GLU A 143 -1.52 -14.48 5.56
C GLU A 143 -0.24 -13.89 4.93
N LEU A 144 -0.10 -14.01 3.62
CA LEU A 144 1.01 -13.41 2.87
C LEU A 144 0.96 -11.88 2.94
N LYS A 145 -0.24 -11.29 2.80
CA LYS A 145 -0.47 -9.86 2.97
C LYS A 145 -0.12 -9.38 4.39
N SER A 146 -0.48 -10.16 5.42
CA SER A 146 -0.08 -9.87 6.80
C SER A 146 1.43 -9.91 6.96
N SER A 147 2.09 -10.92 6.39
CA SER A 147 3.55 -11.08 6.43
C SER A 147 4.27 -9.91 5.77
N ILE A 148 3.79 -9.44 4.61
CA ILE A 148 4.33 -8.24 3.94
C ILE A 148 4.17 -7.00 4.84
N GLY A 149 3.02 -6.87 5.51
CA GLY A 149 2.78 -5.79 6.46
C GLY A 149 3.74 -5.80 7.65
N GLU A 150 4.05 -6.96 8.22
CA GLU A 150 5.02 -7.11 9.31
C GLU A 150 6.45 -6.87 8.84
N LEU A 151 6.83 -7.44 7.70
CA LEU A 151 8.17 -7.25 7.13
C LEU A 151 8.46 -5.77 6.88
N ARG A 152 7.45 -5.00 6.43
CA ARG A 152 7.54 -3.53 6.28
C ARG A 152 7.70 -2.78 7.60
N GLN A 153 7.12 -3.29 8.68
CA GLN A 153 7.25 -2.68 10.01
C GLN A 153 8.61 -2.97 10.65
N SER A 154 9.27 -4.07 10.25
CA SER A 154 10.58 -4.50 10.75
C SER A 154 11.69 -4.34 9.69
N ALA A 155 11.63 -3.27 8.88
CA ALA A 155 12.66 -3.01 7.88
C ALA A 155 14.04 -2.86 8.54
N PRO A 156 15.13 -3.36 7.93
CA PRO A 156 16.48 -3.12 8.43
C PRO A 156 16.77 -1.62 8.55
N GLU A 157 17.63 -1.25 9.50
CA GLU A 157 18.00 0.14 9.78
C GLU A 157 18.59 0.81 8.52
N GLY A 158 18.02 1.96 8.11
CA GLY A 158 18.37 2.65 6.86
C GLY A 158 17.71 2.08 5.60
N CYS A 159 16.93 1.00 5.72
CA CYS A 159 16.08 0.46 4.65
C CYS A 159 14.60 0.84 4.81
N THR A 160 14.27 1.61 5.84
CA THR A 160 13.11 2.51 5.81
C THR A 160 13.32 3.54 4.69
N PRO A 161 12.26 3.99 4.00
CA PRO A 161 12.35 4.87 2.82
C PRO A 161 13.42 5.98 2.97
N PRO A 162 14.13 6.30 1.88
CA PRO A 162 13.50 6.70 0.64
C PRO A 162 13.58 5.57 -0.40
N ARG A 163 12.45 4.93 -0.66
CA ARG A 163 12.22 4.17 -1.89
C ARG A 163 11.40 5.05 -2.84
N PRO A 164 11.56 4.82 -4.16
CA PRO A 164 11.58 5.87 -5.18
C PRO A 164 10.32 6.72 -5.14
N VAL A 165 10.53 8.02 -5.39
CA VAL A 165 9.54 8.99 -5.88
C VAL A 165 8.36 8.25 -6.52
N GLY A 166 7.21 8.22 -5.84
CA GLY A 166 6.09 7.33 -6.19
C GLY A 166 5.79 7.31 -7.69
N VAL A 167 5.92 6.13 -8.31
CA VAL A 167 5.69 6.00 -9.75
C VAL A 167 4.20 6.16 -10.00
N CYS A 168 3.85 7.09 -10.90
CA CYS A 168 2.49 7.20 -11.39
C CYS A 168 2.23 6.04 -12.35
N GLU A 169 1.59 4.99 -11.87
CA GLU A 169 1.09 3.93 -12.73
C GLU A 169 -0.04 4.48 -13.61
N GLU A 170 0.02 4.16 -14.91
CA GLU A 170 -1.03 4.53 -15.85
C GLU A 170 -1.87 3.31 -16.22
N THR A 171 -3.18 3.44 -16.10
CA THR A 171 -4.14 2.45 -16.57
C THR A 171 -4.15 2.42 -18.10
N VAL A 172 -3.69 1.34 -18.72
CA VAL A 172 -3.72 1.21 -20.18
C VAL A 172 -5.14 0.89 -20.65
N VAL A 173 -5.72 1.78 -21.46
CA VAL A 173 -7.09 1.61 -22.00
C VAL A 173 -7.02 1.11 -23.44
N ASP A 174 -7.45 -0.13 -23.66
CA ASP A 174 -7.81 -0.65 -24.98
C ASP A 174 -9.33 -0.53 -25.16
N GLU A 175 -9.78 0.54 -25.84
CA GLU A 175 -11.21 0.81 -26.03
C GLU A 175 -11.90 -0.31 -26.82
N VAL A 176 -11.22 -0.96 -27.76
CA VAL A 176 -11.82 -2.04 -28.55
C VAL A 176 -12.13 -3.21 -27.63
N ARG A 177 -11.11 -3.68 -26.90
CA ARG A 177 -11.23 -4.81 -25.98
C ARG A 177 -12.19 -4.53 -24.84
N LEU A 178 -12.13 -3.33 -24.25
CA LEU A 178 -13.01 -2.92 -23.15
C LEU A 178 -14.48 -2.92 -23.58
N CYS A 179 -14.75 -2.54 -24.83
CA CYS A 179 -16.10 -2.32 -25.32
C CYS A 179 -16.66 -3.45 -26.20
N GLU A 180 -15.99 -4.61 -26.26
CA GLU A 180 -16.44 -5.80 -27.00
C GLU A 180 -17.67 -6.45 -26.37
N SER A 181 -17.71 -6.54 -25.03
CA SER A 181 -18.78 -7.22 -24.28
C SER A 181 -19.86 -6.29 -23.74
N VAL A 182 -19.70 -4.97 -23.92
CA VAL A 182 -20.64 -3.95 -23.44
C VAL A 182 -21.80 -3.84 -24.42
N ASN A 183 -23.02 -4.12 -23.95
CA ASN A 183 -24.23 -3.97 -24.75
C ASN A 183 -24.52 -2.48 -24.99
N ARG A 184 -24.27 -1.98 -26.21
CA ARG A 184 -24.47 -0.57 -26.58
C ARG A 184 -25.90 -0.27 -27.04
N ASP A 185 -26.71 -1.30 -27.30
CA ASP A 185 -28.02 -1.12 -27.94
C ASP A 185 -29.07 -0.49 -27.00
N GLY A 186 -28.85 -0.52 -25.68
CA GLY A 186 -29.71 0.13 -24.70
C GLY A 186 -29.55 1.65 -24.63
N LEU A 187 -28.30 2.13 -24.77
CA LEU A 187 -27.96 3.55 -24.76
C LEU A 187 -27.92 4.04 -26.21
N GLY A 188 -29.06 4.53 -26.70
CA GLY A 188 -29.23 4.98 -28.08
C GLY A 188 -28.28 6.11 -28.51
N SER A 189 -28.49 6.70 -29.70
CA SER A 189 -27.59 7.73 -30.25
C SER A 189 -27.74 9.14 -29.64
N GLN A 190 -28.66 9.33 -28.71
CA GLN A 190 -28.96 10.61 -28.07
C GLN A 190 -28.75 10.52 -26.56
N VAL A 191 -28.37 11.66 -25.95
CA VAL A 191 -28.24 11.78 -24.50
C VAL A 191 -29.60 11.45 -23.85
N PRO A 192 -29.66 10.51 -22.89
CA PRO A 192 -30.89 10.22 -22.15
C PRO A 192 -31.41 11.45 -21.42
N SER A 193 -32.71 11.50 -21.17
CA SER A 193 -33.28 12.50 -20.27
C SER A 193 -32.69 12.36 -18.86
N SER A 194 -32.64 13.47 -18.10
CA SER A 194 -31.93 13.50 -16.81
C SER A 194 -32.44 12.47 -15.79
N ASP A 195 -33.70 12.07 -15.87
CA ASP A 195 -34.33 11.02 -15.04
C ASP A 195 -33.88 9.60 -15.38
N ARG A 196 -33.29 9.39 -16.57
CA ARG A 196 -32.85 8.09 -17.09
C ARG A 196 -31.34 7.92 -17.15
N LEU A 197 -30.57 8.95 -16.77
CA LEU A 197 -29.10 8.89 -16.79
C LEU A 197 -28.56 7.76 -15.89
N CYS A 198 -29.23 7.50 -14.76
CA CYS A 198 -28.82 6.44 -13.84
C CYS A 198 -29.28 5.03 -14.25
N ASP A 199 -30.01 4.88 -15.36
CA ASP A 199 -30.45 3.57 -15.86
C ASP A 199 -29.30 2.77 -16.49
N PHE A 200 -28.20 3.44 -16.84
CA PHE A 200 -27.06 2.89 -17.57
C PHE A 200 -25.77 2.95 -16.76
N GLY A 201 -24.91 1.95 -16.95
CA GLY A 201 -23.60 1.87 -16.32
C GLY A 201 -22.56 2.78 -16.96
N ILE A 202 -21.49 3.07 -16.22
CA ILE A 202 -20.37 3.89 -16.72
C ILE A 202 -19.70 3.24 -17.93
N SER A 203 -19.58 1.91 -17.98
CA SER A 203 -19.04 1.21 -19.15
C SER A 203 -19.87 1.44 -20.42
N GLU A 204 -21.21 1.54 -20.31
CA GLU A 204 -22.08 1.83 -21.46
C GLU A 204 -21.83 3.25 -21.98
N TYR A 205 -21.72 4.23 -21.08
CA TYR A 205 -21.34 5.58 -21.46
C TYR A 205 -19.92 5.65 -22.05
N ALA A 206 -18.94 5.03 -21.40
CA ALA A 206 -17.55 4.98 -21.85
C ALA A 206 -17.44 4.40 -23.28
N CYS A 207 -18.23 3.37 -23.58
CA CYS A 207 -18.24 2.68 -24.87
C CYS A 207 -19.18 3.29 -25.92
N SER A 208 -19.88 4.38 -25.59
CA SER A 208 -20.81 5.08 -26.48
C SER A 208 -20.23 6.40 -26.98
N SER A 209 -20.69 6.86 -28.16
CA SER A 209 -20.40 8.21 -28.67
C SER A 209 -21.18 9.30 -27.93
N VAL A 210 -22.22 8.92 -27.16
CA VAL A 210 -23.04 9.85 -26.37
C VAL A 210 -22.24 10.56 -25.28
N ALA A 211 -21.21 9.91 -24.72
CA ALA A 211 -20.42 10.47 -23.63
C ALA A 211 -19.86 11.87 -23.95
N SER A 212 -19.34 12.09 -25.16
CA SER A 212 -18.80 13.39 -25.57
C SER A 212 -19.85 14.50 -25.73
N SER A 213 -21.15 14.15 -25.71
CA SER A 213 -22.26 15.10 -25.79
C SER A 213 -22.88 15.42 -24.42
N LEU A 214 -22.40 14.79 -23.34
CA LEU A 214 -22.90 15.03 -21.98
C LEU A 214 -22.58 16.45 -21.53
N SER A 215 -23.55 17.10 -20.88
CA SER A 215 -23.33 18.37 -20.20
C SER A 215 -22.67 18.16 -18.83
N SER A 216 -22.18 19.24 -18.21
CA SER A 216 -21.68 19.18 -16.84
C SER A 216 -22.76 18.77 -15.84
N GLY A 217 -24.02 19.13 -16.09
CA GLY A 217 -25.17 18.71 -15.26
C GLY A 217 -25.46 17.22 -15.36
N ASP A 218 -25.35 16.65 -16.56
CA ASP A 218 -25.51 15.21 -16.76
C ASP A 218 -24.40 14.45 -16.02
N LEU A 219 -23.16 14.93 -16.10
CA LEU A 219 -22.03 14.33 -15.39
C LEU A 219 -22.18 14.41 -13.87
N VAL A 220 -22.66 15.53 -13.32
CA VAL A 220 -23.01 15.62 -11.89
C VAL A 220 -24.05 14.57 -11.54
N THR A 221 -25.09 14.42 -12.36
CA THR A 221 -26.15 13.43 -12.14
C THR A 221 -25.56 12.01 -12.11
N LEU A 222 -24.70 11.66 -13.07
CA LEU A 222 -24.02 10.36 -13.14
C LEU A 222 -23.14 10.08 -11.91
N LEU A 223 -22.37 11.07 -11.45
CA LEU A 223 -21.58 10.94 -10.20
C LEU A 223 -22.47 10.77 -8.96
N THR A 224 -23.71 11.27 -8.99
CA THR A 224 -24.70 11.09 -7.92
C THR A 224 -25.58 9.85 -8.06
N CYS A 225 -25.45 9.05 -9.12
CA CYS A 225 -26.23 7.82 -9.25
C CYS A 225 -25.82 6.81 -8.17
N LYS A 226 -26.76 6.07 -7.57
CA LYS A 226 -26.43 4.93 -6.71
C LYS A 226 -26.03 3.82 -7.68
N GLN A 227 -24.72 3.58 -7.83
CA GLN A 227 -24.28 2.58 -8.79
C GLN A 227 -24.93 1.23 -8.45
N PRO A 228 -25.56 0.56 -9.44
CA PRO A 228 -25.93 -0.84 -9.27
C PRO A 228 -24.65 -1.67 -9.06
N ASN A 229 -24.79 -2.85 -8.44
CA ASN A 229 -23.75 -3.80 -8.01
C ASN A 229 -22.78 -4.32 -9.11
N SER A 230 -22.53 -3.59 -10.20
CA SER A 230 -21.44 -3.85 -11.13
C SER A 230 -20.22 -3.04 -10.71
N THR A 231 -19.18 -3.71 -10.22
CA THR A 231 -17.82 -3.17 -10.08
C THR A 231 -17.38 -2.61 -11.43
N THR A 232 -17.49 -1.29 -11.59
CA THR A 232 -17.01 -0.59 -12.79
C THR A 232 -15.48 -0.56 -12.69
N GLY A 233 -14.79 -1.22 -13.62
CA GLY A 233 -13.33 -1.26 -13.65
C GLY A 233 -12.68 0.10 -13.88
N ALA A 234 -11.42 0.23 -13.47
CA ALA A 234 -10.63 1.45 -13.63
C ALA A 234 -10.54 1.91 -15.10
N GLU A 235 -10.48 0.99 -16.06
CA GLU A 235 -10.40 1.35 -17.49
C GLU A 235 -11.66 2.07 -17.98
N ALA A 236 -12.85 1.66 -17.50
CA ALA A 236 -14.12 2.27 -17.89
C ALA A 236 -14.25 3.70 -17.36
N TRP A 237 -13.85 3.94 -16.11
CA TRP A 237 -13.83 5.29 -15.54
C TRP A 237 -12.83 6.20 -16.25
N LYS A 238 -11.62 5.70 -16.55
CA LYS A 238 -10.61 6.46 -17.30
C LYS A 238 -11.11 6.83 -18.69
N LEU A 239 -11.62 5.86 -19.47
CA LEU A 239 -12.17 6.12 -20.81
C LEU A 239 -13.34 7.10 -20.77
N PHE A 240 -14.25 6.94 -19.80
CA PHE A 240 -15.39 7.83 -19.62
C PHE A 240 -14.91 9.27 -19.38
N PHE A 241 -14.01 9.51 -18.42
CA PHE A 241 -13.50 10.84 -18.12
C PHE A 241 -12.66 11.45 -19.23
N GLN A 242 -11.96 10.65 -20.05
CA GLN A 242 -11.33 11.13 -21.27
C GLN A 242 -12.36 11.70 -22.25
N LYS A 243 -13.51 11.02 -22.43
CA LYS A 243 -14.58 11.46 -23.34
C LYS A 243 -15.33 12.69 -22.83
N VAL A 244 -15.46 12.87 -21.51
CA VAL A 244 -16.11 14.04 -20.89
C VAL A 244 -15.13 15.12 -20.41
N ALA A 245 -13.85 15.06 -20.82
CA ALA A 245 -12.78 15.93 -20.31
C ALA A 245 -13.07 17.44 -20.46
N GLY A 246 -13.88 17.82 -21.46
CA GLY A 246 -14.28 19.21 -21.71
C GLY A 246 -15.28 19.78 -20.71
N VAL A 247 -16.08 18.94 -20.04
CA VAL A 247 -17.07 19.36 -19.04
C VAL A 247 -16.72 18.91 -17.61
N LEU A 248 -15.70 18.05 -17.47
CA LEU A 248 -15.30 17.43 -16.21
C LEU A 248 -15.03 18.45 -15.09
N GLU A 249 -14.25 19.50 -15.34
CA GLU A 249 -13.88 20.47 -14.29
C GLU A 249 -15.08 21.26 -13.76
N VAL A 250 -15.99 21.64 -14.65
CA VAL A 250 -17.24 22.34 -14.29
C VAL A 250 -18.13 21.40 -13.48
N ALA A 251 -18.25 20.14 -13.90
CA ALA A 251 -19.02 19.13 -13.19
C ALA A 251 -18.46 18.85 -11.79
N LEU A 252 -17.14 18.64 -11.65
CA LEU A 252 -16.50 18.40 -10.34
C LEU A 252 -16.69 19.59 -9.40
N SER A 253 -16.63 20.82 -9.93
CA SER A 253 -16.87 22.04 -9.14
C SER A 253 -18.30 22.07 -8.62
N ALA A 254 -19.29 21.77 -9.46
CA ALA A 254 -20.69 21.68 -9.05
C ALA A 254 -20.94 20.53 -8.06
N TYR A 255 -20.37 19.35 -8.34
CA TYR A 255 -20.48 18.17 -7.48
C TYR A 255 -19.94 18.42 -6.07
N SER A 256 -18.83 19.18 -5.94
CA SER A 256 -18.22 19.49 -4.64
C SER A 256 -19.14 20.21 -3.64
N SER A 257 -20.20 20.85 -4.13
CA SER A 257 -21.20 21.58 -3.34
C SER A 257 -22.38 20.72 -2.87
N THR A 258 -22.50 19.48 -3.35
CA THR A 258 -23.56 18.55 -2.93
C THR A 258 -23.29 17.95 -1.55
N ASN A 259 -24.34 17.66 -0.79
CA ASN A 259 -24.22 17.03 0.52
C ASN A 259 -24.09 15.50 0.37
N LEU A 260 -22.99 14.93 0.84
CA LEU A 260 -22.56 13.56 0.54
C LEU A 260 -22.50 12.64 1.77
N SER A 261 -23.15 13.03 2.88
CA SER A 261 -23.00 12.41 4.21
C SER A 261 -23.24 10.90 4.30
N ASP A 262 -23.88 10.27 3.30
CA ASP A 262 -24.23 8.84 3.31
C ASP A 262 -23.60 8.02 2.16
N ARG A 263 -22.54 8.53 1.50
CA ARG A 263 -21.89 7.83 0.36
C ARG A 263 -20.45 7.47 0.64
N GLN A 264 -20.13 6.20 0.41
CA GLN A 264 -18.76 5.75 0.24
C GLN A 264 -18.28 6.18 -1.16
N PRO A 265 -17.19 6.96 -1.27
CA PRO A 265 -16.62 7.30 -2.57
C PRO A 265 -15.96 6.06 -3.19
N GLU A 266 -16.17 5.87 -4.49
CA GLU A 266 -15.56 4.78 -5.27
C GLU A 266 -14.10 5.15 -5.61
N PRO A 267 -13.08 4.39 -5.15
CA PRO A 267 -11.66 4.74 -5.32
C PRO A 267 -11.26 4.96 -6.78
N HIS A 268 -11.77 4.12 -7.69
CA HIS A 268 -11.48 4.20 -9.13
C HIS A 268 -11.88 5.53 -9.79
N VAL A 269 -12.82 6.26 -9.19
CA VAL A 269 -13.20 7.60 -9.68
C VAL A 269 -12.06 8.59 -9.48
N LEU A 270 -11.46 8.60 -8.29
CA LEU A 270 -10.36 9.52 -7.99
C LEU A 270 -9.10 9.16 -8.78
N ASP A 271 -8.81 7.88 -8.93
CA ASP A 271 -7.68 7.40 -9.74
C ASP A 271 -7.81 7.86 -11.18
N ALA A 272 -8.98 7.64 -11.80
CA ALA A 272 -9.25 8.05 -13.17
C ALA A 272 -9.20 9.57 -13.35
N ILE A 273 -9.72 10.35 -12.40
CA ILE A 273 -9.56 11.83 -12.42
C ILE A 273 -8.07 12.21 -12.29
N GLY A 274 -7.33 11.50 -11.43
CA GLY A 274 -5.90 11.62 -11.25
C GLY A 274 -5.15 11.50 -12.57
N GLU A 275 -5.38 10.40 -13.28
CA GLU A 275 -4.74 10.11 -14.55
C GLU A 275 -5.14 11.07 -15.68
N VAL A 276 -6.41 11.46 -15.77
CA VAL A 276 -6.90 12.32 -16.85
C VAL A 276 -6.52 13.79 -16.64
N LYS A 277 -6.47 14.26 -15.38
CA LYS A 277 -6.27 15.68 -15.04
C LYS A 277 -5.06 15.94 -14.16
N VAL A 278 -5.01 15.37 -12.96
CA VAL A 278 -4.01 15.74 -11.93
C VAL A 278 -2.58 15.43 -12.39
N ASN A 279 -2.39 14.30 -13.06
CA ASN A 279 -1.07 13.87 -13.54
C ASN A 279 -0.47 14.79 -14.59
N ASN A 280 -1.31 15.57 -15.27
CA ASN A 280 -0.94 16.47 -16.35
C ASN A 280 -0.79 17.93 -15.91
N PHE A 281 -0.87 18.22 -14.60
CA PHE A 281 -0.62 19.58 -14.11
C PHE A 281 0.82 20.01 -14.42
N SER A 282 0.96 21.24 -14.91
CA SER A 282 2.28 21.81 -15.17
C SER A 282 3.04 22.11 -13.87
N ALA A 283 4.36 22.25 -13.94
CA ALA A 283 5.18 22.67 -12.80
C ALA A 283 4.71 24.01 -12.19
N THR A 284 4.23 24.94 -13.03
CA THR A 284 3.67 26.23 -12.56
C THR A 284 2.35 26.05 -11.81
N GLN A 285 1.50 25.12 -12.25
CA GLN A 285 0.25 24.81 -11.58
C GLN A 285 0.47 24.09 -10.25
N LEU A 286 1.42 23.16 -10.18
CA LEU A 286 1.77 22.42 -8.96
C LEU A 286 2.36 23.32 -7.86
N THR A 287 2.88 24.50 -8.21
CA THR A 287 3.43 25.46 -7.26
C THR A 287 2.49 26.64 -6.96
N ASP A 288 1.32 26.71 -7.61
CA ASP A 288 0.30 27.73 -7.37
C ASP A 288 -0.67 27.28 -6.25
N VAL A 289 -0.56 27.95 -5.10
CA VAL A 289 -1.39 27.71 -3.90
C VAL A 289 -2.88 27.82 -4.21
N SER A 290 -3.29 28.81 -4.99
CA SER A 290 -4.71 29.00 -5.32
C SER A 290 -5.18 27.88 -6.23
N PHE A 291 -4.41 27.54 -7.26
CA PHE A 291 -4.76 26.46 -8.19
C PHE A 291 -4.92 25.12 -7.46
N VAL A 292 -3.94 24.74 -6.64
CA VAL A 292 -3.95 23.48 -5.88
C VAL A 292 -5.11 23.46 -4.88
N ALA A 293 -5.38 24.58 -4.19
CA ALA A 293 -6.52 24.67 -3.27
C ALA A 293 -7.87 24.46 -3.98
N HIS A 294 -8.10 25.07 -5.16
CA HIS A 294 -9.34 24.88 -5.91
C HIS A 294 -9.55 23.41 -6.33
N TRP A 295 -8.48 22.69 -6.61
CA TRP A 295 -8.55 21.26 -6.94
C TRP A 295 -8.76 20.39 -5.70
N PHE A 296 -7.87 20.43 -4.72
CA PHE A 296 -7.91 19.48 -3.61
C PHE A 296 -8.92 19.85 -2.51
N GLN A 297 -9.09 21.14 -2.21
CA GLN A 297 -10.06 21.61 -1.21
C GLN A 297 -11.45 21.86 -1.80
N GLY A 298 -11.55 21.97 -3.12
CA GLY A 298 -12.80 22.12 -3.87
C GLY A 298 -13.17 20.84 -4.63
N ARG A 299 -12.73 20.75 -5.89
CA ARG A 299 -13.19 19.75 -6.88
C ARG A 299 -13.06 18.30 -6.43
N LEU A 300 -11.93 17.95 -5.81
CA LEU A 300 -11.61 16.57 -5.41
C LEU A 300 -12.06 16.25 -3.98
N ARG A 301 -12.43 17.25 -3.18
CA ARG A 301 -12.78 17.10 -1.75
C ARG A 301 -13.73 15.91 -1.50
N PRO A 302 -14.82 15.72 -2.26
CA PRO A 302 -15.72 14.57 -2.11
C PRO A 302 -15.10 13.16 -2.20
N PHE A 303 -13.98 13.03 -2.92
CA PHE A 303 -13.40 11.75 -3.27
C PHE A 303 -12.17 11.40 -2.41
N LEU A 304 -11.58 12.40 -1.77
CA LEU A 304 -10.39 12.23 -0.92
C LEU A 304 -10.52 11.17 0.18
N PRO A 305 -11.70 10.94 0.82
CA PRO A 305 -11.84 9.87 1.80
C PRO A 305 -11.57 8.45 1.28
N ALA A 306 -11.55 8.24 -0.04
CA ALA A 306 -11.31 6.94 -0.67
C ALA A 306 -10.07 6.94 -1.59
N ALA A 307 -9.11 7.84 -1.33
CA ALA A 307 -7.90 7.95 -2.14
C ALA A 307 -7.11 6.63 -2.14
N SER A 308 -6.91 6.03 -3.31
CA SER A 308 -6.17 4.79 -3.42
C SER A 308 -4.69 4.99 -3.05
N LYS A 309 -4.02 3.87 -2.78
CA LYS A 309 -2.56 3.84 -2.63
C LYS A 309 -1.85 4.44 -3.85
N ASP A 310 -2.31 4.09 -5.05
CA ASP A 310 -1.65 4.48 -6.30
C ASP A 310 -1.80 5.97 -6.56
N PHE A 311 -2.98 6.52 -6.29
CA PHE A 311 -3.20 7.97 -6.34
C PHE A 311 -2.29 8.72 -5.35
N LEU A 312 -2.22 8.26 -4.09
CA LEU A 312 -1.41 8.90 -3.04
C LEU A 312 0.09 8.83 -3.35
N SER A 313 0.57 7.66 -3.78
CA SER A 313 1.95 7.44 -4.21
C SER A 313 2.32 8.33 -5.39
N CYS A 314 1.51 8.34 -6.45
CA CYS A 314 1.71 9.21 -7.61
C CYS A 314 1.65 10.71 -7.24
N LEU A 315 0.81 11.08 -6.28
CA LEU A 315 0.72 12.45 -5.81
C LEU A 315 2.01 12.87 -5.06
N SER A 316 2.60 11.96 -4.27
CA SER A 316 3.85 12.19 -3.55
C SER A 316 5.05 12.47 -4.47
N SER A 317 5.03 11.99 -5.72
CA SER A 317 6.09 12.24 -6.69
C SER A 317 5.99 13.57 -7.42
N LYS A 318 4.84 14.25 -7.33
CA LYS A 318 4.67 15.55 -8.00
C LYS A 318 5.55 16.61 -7.33
N ASN A 319 6.03 17.55 -8.14
CA ASN A 319 6.88 18.66 -7.69
C ASN A 319 6.05 19.78 -7.06
N PHE A 320 5.34 19.48 -5.98
CA PHE A 320 4.71 20.50 -5.14
C PHE A 320 5.79 21.34 -4.46
N SER A 321 5.49 22.63 -4.23
CA SER A 321 6.22 23.39 -3.22
C SER A 321 5.72 22.97 -1.83
N CYS A 322 6.46 23.29 -0.78
CA CYS A 322 5.98 23.02 0.58
C CYS A 322 4.63 23.67 0.87
N ASP A 323 4.39 24.89 0.37
CA ASP A 323 3.10 25.56 0.54
C ASP A 323 1.96 24.78 -0.15
N THR A 324 2.18 24.28 -1.38
CA THR A 324 1.14 23.54 -2.10
C THR A 324 0.96 22.11 -1.60
N TYR A 325 2.03 21.45 -1.15
CA TYR A 325 1.95 20.17 -0.44
C TYR A 325 1.08 20.29 0.83
N GLN A 326 1.34 21.31 1.66
CA GLN A 326 0.60 21.57 2.89
C GLN A 326 -0.90 21.83 2.61
N VAL A 327 -1.23 22.47 1.48
CA VAL A 327 -2.64 22.63 1.03
C VAL A 327 -3.31 21.27 0.81
N VAL A 328 -2.59 20.30 0.24
CA VAL A 328 -3.12 18.95 -0.01
C VAL A 328 -3.24 18.15 1.28
N VAL A 329 -2.24 18.19 2.16
CA VAL A 329 -2.31 17.59 3.51
C VAL A 329 -3.49 18.15 4.30
N GLN A 330 -3.71 19.46 4.23
CA GLN A 330 -4.87 20.11 4.86
C GLN A 330 -6.19 19.63 4.25
N ALA A 331 -6.26 19.45 2.92
CA ALA A 331 -7.44 18.93 2.25
C ALA A 331 -7.80 17.52 2.74
N LEU A 332 -6.80 16.64 2.80
CA LEU A 332 -6.94 15.27 3.31
C LEU A 332 -7.31 15.25 4.80
N SER A 333 -6.66 16.09 5.62
CA SER A 333 -6.92 16.17 7.07
C SER A 333 -8.36 16.58 7.37
N ARG A 334 -8.92 17.53 6.60
CA ARG A 334 -10.34 17.93 6.73
C ARG A 334 -11.31 16.79 6.43
N GLN A 335 -10.87 15.75 5.72
CA GLN A 335 -11.66 14.57 5.38
C GLN A 335 -11.34 13.36 6.26
N ALA A 336 -10.38 13.45 7.19
CA ALA A 336 -9.91 12.31 7.98
C ALA A 336 -11.02 11.62 8.80
N SER A 337 -12.01 12.38 9.31
CA SER A 337 -13.14 11.82 10.05
C SER A 337 -14.06 10.91 9.19
N LEU A 338 -13.97 11.00 7.87
CA LEU A 338 -14.70 10.17 6.91
C LEU A 338 -13.87 8.99 6.41
N MET A 339 -12.60 8.88 6.83
CA MET A 339 -11.68 7.82 6.43
C MET A 339 -11.63 6.73 7.50
N GLU A 340 -11.68 5.46 7.07
CA GLU A 340 -11.32 4.35 7.94
C GLU A 340 -9.85 4.42 8.37
N VAL A 341 -9.50 3.79 9.49
CA VAL A 341 -8.12 3.79 10.03
C VAL A 341 -7.10 3.30 9.00
N GLY A 342 -7.45 2.26 8.23
CA GLY A 342 -6.58 1.75 7.16
C GLY A 342 -6.31 2.80 6.08
N GLN A 343 -7.33 3.58 5.71
CA GLN A 343 -7.21 4.64 4.72
C GLN A 343 -6.38 5.83 5.20
N GLN A 344 -6.52 6.22 6.48
CA GLN A 344 -5.68 7.27 7.07
C GLN A 344 -4.20 6.85 7.13
N ARG A 345 -3.94 5.56 7.40
CA ARG A 345 -2.58 4.98 7.32
C ARG A 345 -2.00 5.04 5.91
N LEU A 346 -2.81 4.82 4.87
CA LEU A 346 -2.37 5.01 3.48
C LEU A 346 -1.99 6.46 3.19
N VAL A 347 -2.79 7.43 3.65
CA VAL A 347 -2.45 8.86 3.49
C VAL A 347 -1.11 9.18 4.16
N PHE A 348 -0.89 8.68 5.37
CA PHE A 348 0.39 8.84 6.04
C PHE A 348 1.54 8.19 5.26
N ALA A 349 1.42 6.89 4.98
CA ALA A 349 2.52 6.08 4.45
C ALA A 349 2.83 6.38 2.99
N ASP A 350 1.81 6.51 2.13
CA ASP A 350 1.94 6.59 0.68
C ASP A 350 1.88 8.04 0.14
N PHE A 351 1.64 9.04 1.00
CA PHE A 351 1.72 10.45 0.59
C PHE A 351 2.57 11.30 1.53
N VAL A 352 2.19 11.42 2.81
CA VAL A 352 2.85 12.35 3.75
C VAL A 352 4.32 11.97 3.95
N LEU A 353 4.59 10.73 4.36
CA LEU A 353 5.94 10.25 4.64
C LEU A 353 6.79 10.20 3.36
N LEU A 354 6.23 9.69 2.25
CA LEU A 354 6.96 9.64 0.97
C LEU A 354 7.36 11.03 0.49
N PHE A 355 6.46 12.01 0.53
CA PHE A 355 6.78 13.36 0.07
C PHE A 355 7.83 14.04 0.97
N LEU A 356 7.68 13.97 2.29
CA LEU A 356 8.59 14.63 3.22
C LEU A 356 10.00 14.02 3.24
N SER A 357 10.11 12.73 2.89
CA SER A 357 11.39 12.01 2.84
C SER A 357 12.18 12.26 1.54
N ARG A 358 11.65 13.06 0.62
CA ARG A 358 12.32 13.39 -0.64
C ARG A 358 13.48 14.34 -0.43
N ASP A 359 14.66 13.91 -0.88
CA ASP A 359 15.90 14.69 -0.84
C ASP A 359 16.13 15.53 -2.12
N ASP A 360 15.36 15.27 -3.19
CA ASP A 360 15.42 15.98 -4.46
C ASP A 360 14.69 17.34 -4.46
N LEU A 361 13.98 17.66 -3.36
CA LEU A 361 13.28 18.92 -3.17
C LEU A 361 14.21 20.02 -2.62
N ALA A 362 13.89 21.28 -2.90
CA ALA A 362 14.67 22.42 -2.42
C ALA A 362 14.59 22.65 -0.89
N ASP A 363 13.52 22.17 -0.26
CA ASP A 363 13.28 22.22 1.19
C ASP A 363 12.76 20.84 1.65
N PRO A 364 13.65 19.83 1.76
CA PRO A 364 13.28 18.51 2.26
C PRO A 364 12.60 18.60 3.62
N ALA A 365 11.59 17.75 3.84
CA ALA A 365 10.73 17.79 5.03
C ALA A 365 10.00 19.14 5.30
N CYS A 366 10.06 20.12 4.40
CA CYS A 366 9.33 21.39 4.49
C CYS A 366 9.57 22.16 5.80
N LEU A 367 10.83 22.51 6.05
CA LEU A 367 11.30 23.12 7.30
C LEU A 367 11.29 24.65 7.24
N ALA A 368 11.60 25.26 6.09
CA ALA A 368 12.01 26.66 5.99
C ALA A 368 10.92 27.69 6.38
N LYS A 369 9.64 27.33 6.31
CA LYS A 369 8.49 28.23 6.63
C LYS A 369 7.71 27.79 7.87
N THR A 370 8.39 27.14 8.80
CA THR A 370 7.82 26.71 10.07
C THR A 370 8.40 27.51 11.23
N THR A 371 7.56 27.81 12.21
CA THR A 371 7.91 28.69 13.35
C THR A 371 8.24 27.92 14.62
N SER A 372 7.83 26.66 14.71
CA SER A 372 8.07 25.75 15.83
C SER A 372 7.90 24.30 15.38
N SER A 373 8.32 23.36 16.24
CA SER A 373 8.09 21.93 16.01
C SER A 373 6.60 21.59 15.89
N ALA A 374 5.75 22.28 16.66
CA ALA A 374 4.30 22.12 16.63
C ALA A 374 3.71 22.62 15.30
N ASP A 375 4.13 23.82 14.85
CA ASP A 375 3.70 24.40 13.57
C ASP A 375 4.15 23.54 12.38
N TRP A 376 5.35 22.97 12.44
CA TRP A 376 5.84 22.02 11.44
C TRP A 376 5.00 20.74 11.39
N LEU A 377 4.71 20.14 12.56
CA LEU A 377 3.93 18.92 12.66
C LEU A 377 2.50 19.13 12.15
N GLU A 378 1.85 20.23 12.56
CA GLU A 378 0.49 20.55 12.14
C GLU A 378 0.39 20.78 10.63
N LYS A 379 1.29 21.59 10.06
CA LYS A 379 1.26 21.91 8.62
C LYS A 379 1.57 20.71 7.73
N ASN A 380 2.59 19.93 8.10
CA ASN A 380 3.11 18.88 7.23
C ASN A 380 2.41 17.52 7.44
N PHE A 381 1.84 17.25 8.61
CA PHE A 381 1.18 15.97 8.88
C PHE A 381 -0.33 16.10 9.12
N GLY A 382 -0.79 17.25 9.65
CA GLY A 382 -2.19 17.45 10.00
C GLY A 382 -2.73 16.34 10.91
N ASN A 383 -3.89 15.78 10.57
CA ASN A 383 -4.53 14.71 11.37
C ASN A 383 -3.80 13.36 11.26
N PHE A 384 -2.81 13.24 10.37
CA PHE A 384 -2.08 11.99 10.13
C PHE A 384 -0.80 11.87 10.95
N SER A 385 -0.45 12.88 11.76
CA SER A 385 0.72 12.89 12.63
C SER A 385 0.75 11.71 13.60
N VAL A 386 -0.42 11.23 14.01
CA VAL A 386 -0.59 10.11 14.96
C VAL A 386 -0.02 8.78 14.46
N TYR A 387 0.23 8.65 13.16
CA TYR A 387 0.78 7.43 12.54
C TYR A 387 2.30 7.46 12.39
N ALA A 388 2.94 8.60 12.66
CA ALA A 388 4.40 8.71 12.67
C ALA A 388 4.98 8.17 13.99
N THR A 389 6.12 7.50 13.93
CA THR A 389 6.92 7.25 15.14
C THR A 389 7.69 8.51 15.53
N LEU A 390 8.09 8.62 16.79
CA LEU A 390 8.91 9.75 17.24
C LEU A 390 10.25 9.80 16.49
N GLU A 391 10.83 8.63 16.22
CA GLU A 391 12.05 8.47 15.44
C GLU A 391 11.88 9.05 14.03
N GLN A 392 10.80 8.71 13.33
CA GLN A 392 10.52 9.26 11.99
C GLN A 392 10.41 10.79 12.00
N LEU A 393 9.76 11.37 13.01
CA LEU A 393 9.65 12.83 13.14
C LEU A 393 11.02 13.47 13.35
N GLN A 394 11.88 12.86 14.16
CA GLN A 394 13.24 13.33 14.43
C GLN A 394 14.18 13.14 13.23
N THR A 395 14.00 12.09 12.44
CA THR A 395 14.72 11.88 11.19
C THR A 395 14.38 12.95 10.15
N LEU A 396 13.10 13.30 10.02
CA LEU A 396 12.63 14.32 9.08
C LEU A 396 12.99 15.75 9.54
N ASN A 397 12.93 16.00 10.85
CA ASN A 397 13.28 17.29 11.44
C ASN A 397 14.22 17.09 12.63
N ALA A 398 15.53 17.23 12.38
CA ALA A 398 16.56 17.06 13.39
C ALA A 398 16.44 18.00 14.60
N ASN A 399 15.72 19.13 14.45
CA ASN A 399 15.46 20.09 15.52
C ASN A 399 14.07 19.89 16.16
N PHE A 400 13.39 18.77 15.87
CA PHE A 400 12.07 18.50 16.40
C PHE A 400 12.10 18.37 17.92
N SER A 401 11.40 19.28 18.58
CA SER A 401 11.18 19.28 20.03
C SER A 401 9.83 18.63 20.33
N SER A 402 9.88 17.40 20.81
CA SER A 402 8.68 16.62 21.14
C SER A 402 7.86 17.24 22.26
N PHE A 403 8.51 17.87 23.25
CA PHE A 403 7.83 18.56 24.35
C PHE A 403 7.18 19.88 23.91
N GLU A 404 7.73 20.59 22.92
CA GLU A 404 7.06 21.77 22.34
C GLU A 404 5.81 21.40 21.53
N SER A 405 5.79 20.18 20.99
CA SER A 405 4.68 19.64 20.19
C SER A 405 3.74 18.73 20.99
N LEU A 406 3.86 18.67 22.32
CA LEU A 406 3.25 17.61 23.14
C LEU A 406 1.72 17.51 22.96
N THR A 407 1.04 18.65 22.80
CA THR A 407 -0.41 18.74 22.56
C THR A 407 -0.85 18.10 21.24
N LEU A 408 0.06 17.95 20.27
CA LEU A 408 -0.21 17.38 18.95
C LEU A 408 0.22 15.91 18.84
N LEU A 409 0.94 15.38 19.83
CA LEU A 409 1.38 13.98 19.84
C LEU A 409 0.24 13.05 20.25
N SER A 410 0.21 11.85 19.66
CA SER A 410 -0.68 10.77 20.09
C SER A 410 -0.24 10.18 21.44
N PRO A 411 -1.12 9.52 22.20
CA PRO A 411 -0.73 8.84 23.43
C PRO A 411 0.40 7.83 23.23
N SER A 412 0.42 7.12 22.08
CA SER A 412 1.53 6.25 21.69
C SER A 412 2.85 7.01 21.54
N GLN A 413 2.86 8.15 20.84
CA GLN A 413 4.06 9.00 20.71
C GLN A 413 4.53 9.58 22.05
N VAL A 414 3.59 9.90 22.95
CA VAL A 414 3.89 10.36 24.32
C VAL A 414 4.54 9.23 25.15
N ALA A 415 4.12 7.98 24.95
CA ALA A 415 4.78 6.82 25.57
C ALA A 415 6.22 6.65 25.06
N GLU A 416 6.43 6.75 23.75
CA GLU A 416 7.77 6.72 23.15
C GLU A 416 8.66 7.84 23.69
N LEU A 417 8.11 9.05 23.80
CA LEU A 417 8.80 10.22 24.34
C LEU A 417 9.22 9.99 25.80
N THR A 418 8.33 9.41 26.61
CA THR A 418 8.58 9.15 28.03
C THR A 418 9.80 8.24 28.21
N LEU A 419 9.95 7.25 27.33
CA LEU A 419 11.05 6.28 27.35
C LEU A 419 12.36 6.85 26.78
N SER A 420 12.32 7.79 25.84
CA SER A 420 13.50 8.27 25.11
C SER A 420 14.08 9.60 25.62
N SER A 421 13.31 10.45 26.30
CA SER A 421 13.69 11.83 26.63
C SER A 421 14.17 12.08 28.06
N GLY A 422 14.28 11.02 28.86
CA GLY A 422 14.62 11.13 30.29
C GLY A 422 13.48 11.70 31.15
N ALA A 423 12.26 11.80 30.62
CA ALA A 423 11.07 12.31 31.31
C ALA A 423 10.83 11.61 32.66
N LEU A 424 11.12 10.31 32.76
CA LEU A 424 11.03 9.53 33.99
C LEU A 424 11.91 10.05 35.13
N ASN A 425 12.94 10.85 34.82
CA ASN A 425 13.86 11.43 35.80
C ASN A 425 13.56 12.91 36.09
N SER A 426 12.46 13.48 35.56
CA SER A 426 12.15 14.90 35.63
C SER A 426 10.69 15.13 35.99
N THR A 427 10.43 15.71 37.18
CA THR A 427 9.08 16.00 37.65
C THR A 427 8.30 16.88 36.68
N ASN A 428 8.92 17.95 36.16
CA ASN A 428 8.24 18.86 35.24
C ASN A 428 7.85 18.19 33.91
N GLN A 429 8.68 17.27 33.40
CA GLN A 429 8.42 16.60 32.13
C GLN A 429 7.39 15.49 32.28
N ILE A 430 7.45 14.73 33.38
CA ILE A 430 6.45 13.69 33.63
C ILE A 430 5.08 14.31 33.95
N ASP A 431 5.03 15.45 34.67
CA ASP A 431 3.79 16.20 34.89
C ASP A 431 3.19 16.66 33.55
N ALA A 432 4.00 17.24 32.65
CA ALA A 432 3.55 17.63 31.32
C ALA A 432 3.03 16.45 30.48
N VAL A 433 3.65 15.26 30.60
CA VAL A 433 3.17 14.03 29.97
C VAL A 433 1.77 13.67 30.46
N PHE A 434 1.54 13.68 31.77
CA PHE A 434 0.23 13.38 32.33
C PHE A 434 -0.80 14.47 32.02
N ASP A 435 -0.43 15.74 32.04
CA ASP A 435 -1.29 16.86 31.61
C ASP A 435 -1.79 16.64 30.17
N ARG A 436 -0.90 16.16 29.28
CA ARG A 436 -1.29 15.82 27.91
C ARG A 436 -2.25 14.64 27.85
N LEU A 437 -2.05 13.61 28.67
CA LEU A 437 -2.93 12.43 28.70
C LEU A 437 -4.31 12.77 29.28
N GLU A 438 -4.42 13.78 30.14
CA GLU A 438 -5.70 14.28 30.65
C GLU A 438 -6.54 15.01 29.60
N ASP A 439 -5.92 15.54 28.53
CA ASP A 439 -6.62 16.27 27.47
C ASP A 439 -7.49 15.34 26.60
N GLY A 440 -8.80 15.55 26.63
CA GLY A 440 -9.80 14.75 25.93
C GLY A 440 -10.29 13.55 26.75
N ASP A 441 -10.25 12.34 26.16
CA ASP A 441 -10.64 11.11 26.84
C ASP A 441 -9.44 10.52 27.59
N ALA A 442 -9.27 10.96 28.83
CA ALA A 442 -8.14 10.56 29.68
C ALA A 442 -8.03 9.04 29.87
N PHE A 443 -9.16 8.32 29.93
CA PHE A 443 -9.15 6.87 30.10
C PHE A 443 -8.56 6.19 28.86
N LYS A 444 -9.06 6.56 27.67
CA LYS A 444 -8.57 6.02 26.40
C LYS A 444 -7.10 6.40 26.15
N ASN A 445 -6.73 7.64 26.46
CA ASN A 445 -5.36 8.12 26.32
C ASN A 445 -4.38 7.30 27.19
N VAL A 446 -4.72 7.10 28.47
CA VAL A 446 -3.88 6.31 29.38
C VAL A 446 -3.82 4.83 28.95
N GLU A 447 -4.93 4.26 28.48
CA GLU A 447 -4.95 2.88 27.95
C GLU A 447 -4.00 2.71 26.76
N GLU A 448 -4.07 3.61 25.76
CA GLU A 448 -3.19 3.58 24.60
C GLU A 448 -1.72 3.81 25.00
N PHE A 449 -1.46 4.80 25.86
CA PHE A 449 -0.14 5.10 26.39
C PHE A 449 0.50 3.88 27.08
N LEU A 450 -0.23 3.22 27.99
CA LEU A 450 0.28 2.05 28.72
C LEU A 450 0.46 0.84 27.79
N THR A 451 -0.42 0.66 26.81
CA THR A 451 -0.29 -0.39 25.80
C THR A 451 1.02 -0.24 25.03
N THR A 452 1.33 0.97 24.57
CA THR A 452 2.58 1.25 23.85
C THR A 452 3.80 1.15 24.75
N LEU A 453 3.71 1.61 26.00
CA LEU A 453 4.80 1.55 26.97
C LEU A 453 5.19 0.11 27.34
N THR A 454 4.22 -0.80 27.39
CA THR A 454 4.42 -2.23 27.72
C THR A 454 4.80 -3.09 26.51
N ALA A 455 4.56 -2.61 25.28
CA ALA A 455 4.89 -3.32 24.05
C ALA A 455 6.37 -3.21 23.64
N LYS A 456 7.11 -2.18 24.09
CA LYS A 456 8.56 -2.11 23.88
C LYS A 456 9.25 -3.12 24.81
N PRO A 457 10.17 -3.98 24.31
CA PRO A 457 10.93 -4.86 25.18
C PRO A 457 11.64 -4.02 26.24
N GLU A 458 11.59 -4.47 27.49
CA GLU A 458 12.39 -3.90 28.58
C GLU A 458 13.81 -3.69 28.05
N ALA A 459 14.25 -2.43 27.98
CA ALA A 459 15.65 -2.12 27.77
C ALA A 459 16.40 -2.77 28.94
N SER A 460 17.04 -3.91 28.68
CA SER A 460 17.87 -4.62 29.64
C SER A 460 18.83 -3.64 30.29
N GLN A 461 18.60 -3.35 31.57
CA GLN A 461 19.56 -2.68 32.43
C GLN A 461 20.79 -3.57 32.68
#